data_AF-A0A8X6V0Y5-F1
#
_entry.id   AF-A0A8X6V0Y5-F1
#
_cell.length_a   1.000
_cell.length_b   1.000
_cell.length_c   1.000
_cell.angle_alpha   90.00
_cell.angle_beta   90.00
_cell.angle_gamma   90.00
#
_symmetry.space_group_name_H-M   'P 1'
#
loop_
_entity.id
_entity.type
_entity.pdbx_description
1 polymer ?
#
loop_
_entity_poly.entity_id
_entity_poly.type
_entity_poly.pdbx_seq_one_letter_code
_entity_poly.pdbx_strand_id
1 'polypeptide(L)'
;MGDFTNNEKADIHLMYGADNSNGRTVLQLYQYRFPSRDMPNHKMFQTLHRQLCENGSFITSTGGKCRSRAVRQTHLEEIILDYGNEIPGTSKRAVACQSTNRLDSFTFELLMDAFLKLF
;
A
#
# COMPACT_ATOMS: atom_id res chain seq x y z
N MET A 1 8.92 2.08 10.24
CA MET A 1 9.03 2.19 11.72
C MET A 1 8.94 0.78 12.25
N GLY A 2 10.09 0.09 12.36
CA GLY A 2 10.14 -1.29 12.84
C GLY A 2 9.62 -1.39 14.27
N ASP A 3 8.87 -2.46 14.52
CA ASP A 3 8.67 -3.25 15.75
C ASP A 3 8.46 -2.57 17.12
N PHE A 4 8.35 -1.24 17.21
CA PHE A 4 7.94 -0.59 18.46
C PHE A 4 6.45 -0.79 18.72
N THR A 5 6.12 -1.20 19.93
CA THR A 5 4.76 -1.32 20.42
C THR A 5 4.09 0.07 20.51
N ASN A 6 2.76 0.10 20.56
CA ASN A 6 2.03 1.36 20.69
C ASN A 6 2.38 2.11 21.98
N ASN A 7 2.62 1.37 23.08
CA ASN A 7 3.07 1.95 24.36
C ASN A 7 4.44 2.61 24.23
N GLU A 8 5.39 1.95 23.56
CA GLU A 8 6.71 2.55 23.33
C GLU A 8 6.61 3.79 22.46
N LYS A 9 5.76 3.79 21.43
CA LYS A 9 5.53 4.99 20.60
C LYS A 9 4.94 6.15 21.41
N ALA A 10 4.07 5.86 22.37
CA ALA A 10 3.53 6.87 23.27
C ALA A 10 4.61 7.42 24.22
N ASP A 11 5.44 6.56 24.81
CA ASP A 11 6.55 6.97 25.67
C ASP A 11 7.58 7.81 24.91
N ILE A 12 7.91 7.41 23.67
CA ILE A 12 8.78 8.16 22.76
C ILE A 12 8.21 9.55 22.48
N HIS A 13 6.91 9.65 22.19
CA HIS A 13 6.24 10.94 21.95
C HIS A 13 6.23 11.82 23.20
N LEU A 14 5.98 11.24 24.38
CA LEU A 14 6.00 11.95 25.66
C LEU A 14 7.38 12.58 25.93
N MET A 15 8.46 11.83 25.70
CA MET A 15 9.82 12.36 25.87
C MET A 15 10.15 13.47 24.87
N TYR A 16 9.64 13.38 23.63
CA TYR A 16 9.85 14.43 22.64
C TYR A 16 9.18 15.75 23.01
N GLY A 17 7.99 15.69 23.63
CA GLY A 17 7.29 16.87 24.13
C GLY A 17 7.96 17.49 25.37
N ALA A 18 8.65 16.70 26.18
CA ALA A 18 9.28 17.17 27.40
C ALA A 18 10.53 18.06 27.16
N ASP A 19 11.28 17.80 26.09
CA ASP A 19 12.57 18.45 25.81
C ASP A 19 12.52 19.38 24.58
N ASN A 20 11.36 20.00 24.36
CA ASN A 20 11.16 21.05 23.37
C ASN A 20 11.66 20.68 21.95
N SER A 21 11.49 19.42 21.54
CA SER A 21 11.74 18.88 20.20
C SER A 21 13.19 18.56 19.77
N ASN A 22 14.19 18.53 20.67
CA ASN A 22 15.56 18.12 20.31
C ASN A 22 15.74 16.59 20.30
N GLY A 23 15.61 15.96 19.13
CA GLY A 23 15.67 14.50 19.00
C GLY A 23 16.95 13.81 19.50
N ARG A 24 18.10 14.50 19.62
CA ARG A 24 19.35 13.90 20.14
C ARG A 24 19.41 13.91 21.67
N THR A 25 19.00 14.99 22.29
CA THR A 25 18.93 15.10 23.75
C THR A 25 17.85 14.18 24.30
N VAL A 26 16.68 14.14 23.64
CA VAL A 26 15.60 13.20 23.94
C VAL A 26 16.07 11.75 23.88
N LEU A 27 16.97 11.41 22.94
CA LEU A 27 17.51 10.05 22.81
C LEU A 27 18.31 9.63 24.05
N GLN A 28 19.16 10.51 24.56
CA GLN A 28 19.97 10.25 25.77
C GLN A 28 19.07 10.08 27.00
N LEU A 29 18.06 10.94 27.13
CA LEU A 29 17.05 10.85 28.20
C LEU A 29 16.24 9.56 28.10
N TYR A 30 15.83 9.17 26.90
CA TYR A 30 15.09 7.92 26.66
C TYR A 30 15.92 6.70 27.06
N GLN A 31 17.21 6.68 26.71
CA GLN A 31 18.12 5.59 27.10
C GLN A 31 18.33 5.51 28.61
N TYR A 32 18.51 6.66 29.26
CA TYR A 32 18.66 6.71 30.72
C TYR A 32 17.41 6.19 31.43
N ARG A 33 16.22 6.52 30.91
CA ARG A 33 14.94 6.14 31.51
C ARG A 33 14.52 4.71 31.20
N PHE A 34 14.92 4.18 30.04
CA PHE A 34 14.55 2.86 29.57
C PHE A 34 15.78 2.07 29.08
N PRO A 35 16.69 1.67 30.00
CA PRO A 35 17.96 1.05 29.62
C PRO A 35 17.80 -0.33 28.97
N SER A 36 16.68 -1.01 29.19
CA SER A 36 16.40 -2.36 28.66
C SER A 36 15.60 -2.38 27.35
N ARG A 37 15.24 -1.22 26.80
CA ARG A 37 14.42 -1.12 25.59
C ARG A 37 15.27 -0.86 24.34
N ASP A 38 14.70 -1.19 23.19
CA ASP A 38 15.30 -0.84 21.91
C ASP A 38 15.38 0.67 21.73
N MET A 39 16.50 1.10 21.16
CA MET A 39 16.83 2.50 21.00
C MET A 39 16.14 3.06 19.75
N PRO A 40 15.23 4.05 19.88
CA PRO A 40 14.63 4.69 18.72
C PRO A 40 15.66 5.53 17.98
N ASN A 41 15.50 5.71 16.67
CA ASN A 41 16.33 6.67 15.94
C ASN A 41 15.87 8.11 16.29
N HIS A 42 16.80 9.07 16.43
CA HIS A 42 16.49 10.48 16.69
C HIS A 42 15.46 11.10 15.72
N LYS A 43 15.37 10.62 14.48
CA LYS A 43 14.34 11.05 13.50
C LYS A 43 12.94 10.52 13.80
N MET A 44 12.82 9.44 14.57
CA MET A 44 11.53 8.81 14.90
C MET A 44 10.70 9.70 15.80
N PHE A 45 11.31 10.43 16.73
CA PHE A 45 10.60 11.36 17.60
C PHE A 45 9.80 12.41 16.80
N GLN A 46 10.49 13.09 15.87
CA GLN A 46 9.86 14.08 14.99
C GLN A 46 8.82 13.43 14.06
N THR A 47 9.12 12.23 13.55
CA THR A 47 8.19 11.55 12.62
C THR A 47 6.90 11.11 13.33
N LEU A 48 6.98 10.60 14.56
CA LEU A 48 5.81 10.21 15.35
C LEU A 48 4.95 11.41 15.71
N HIS A 49 5.58 12.51 16.13
CA HIS A 49 4.87 13.77 16.38
C HIS A 49 4.13 14.25 15.12
N ARG A 50 4.82 14.30 13.98
CA ARG A 50 4.20 14.69 12.70
C ARG A 50 3.04 13.77 12.32
N GLN A 51 3.21 12.46 12.45
CA GLN A 51 2.15 11.48 12.14
C GLN A 51 0.91 11.64 13.02
N LEU A 52 1.10 11.95 14.31
CA LEU A 52 -0.02 12.27 15.20
C LEU A 52 -0.73 13.56 14.78
N CYS A 53 0.01 14.61 14.44
CA CYS A 53 -0.59 15.86 13.98
C CYS A 53 -1.33 15.71 12.64
N GLU A 54 -0.78 14.95 11.70
CA GLU A 54 -1.35 14.80 10.35
C GLU A 54 -2.49 13.77 10.30
N ASN A 55 -2.32 12.61 10.96
CA ASN A 55 -3.20 11.45 10.80
C ASN A 55 -3.93 11.06 12.09
N GLY A 56 -3.63 11.69 13.23
CA GLY A 56 -4.21 11.33 14.54
C GLY A 56 -3.81 9.96 15.06
N SER A 57 -2.87 9.26 14.41
CA SER A 57 -2.47 7.90 14.79
C SER A 57 -1.00 7.60 14.52
N PHE A 58 -0.43 6.70 15.31
CA PHE A 58 0.94 6.20 15.16
C PHE A 58 1.11 5.15 14.05
N ILE A 59 0.01 4.75 13.42
CA ILE A 59 0.01 3.73 12.37
C ILE A 59 0.10 4.46 11.04
N THR A 60 1.20 4.26 10.33
CA THR A 60 1.24 4.63 8.92
C THR A 60 0.30 3.71 8.17
N SER A 61 -0.68 4.26 7.47
CA SER A 61 -1.58 3.56 6.55
C SER A 61 -0.80 3.02 5.34
N THR A 62 0.12 2.08 5.59
CA THR A 62 0.96 1.45 4.57
C THR A 62 0.36 0.12 4.13
N GLY A 63 -0.58 -0.44 4.91
CA GLY A 63 -1.38 -1.58 4.49
C GLY A 63 -2.47 -1.15 3.52
N GLY A 64 -2.23 -1.27 2.21
CA GLY A 64 -3.30 -1.23 1.21
C GLY A 64 -3.18 -0.18 0.11
N LYS A 65 -2.10 0.58 0.00
CA LYS A 65 -1.83 1.36 -1.23
C LYS A 65 -1.06 0.52 -2.24
N CYS A 66 -1.60 -0.64 -2.61
CA CYS A 66 -1.40 -1.10 -3.98
C CYS A 66 -2.02 -0.01 -4.84
N ARG A 67 -1.19 0.79 -5.50
CA ARG A 67 -1.61 1.75 -6.53
C ARG A 67 -2.59 1.00 -7.42
N SER A 68 -3.88 1.36 -7.36
CA SER A 68 -4.93 0.56 -7.98
C SER A 68 -4.55 0.32 -9.43
N ARG A 69 -4.64 -0.94 -9.86
CA ARG A 69 -4.32 -1.44 -11.21
C ARG A 69 -5.24 -0.83 -12.29
N ALA A 70 -5.91 0.30 -12.03
CA ALA A 70 -6.82 0.97 -12.97
C ALA A 70 -6.11 1.41 -14.26
N VAL A 71 -4.84 1.82 -14.19
CA VAL A 71 -4.07 2.24 -15.37
C VAL A 71 -3.77 1.07 -16.33
N ARG A 72 -3.72 -0.18 -15.85
CA ARG A 72 -3.54 -1.35 -16.73
C ARG A 72 -4.85 -1.80 -17.37
N GLN A 73 -5.99 -1.36 -16.86
CA GLN A 73 -7.31 -1.76 -17.35
C GLN A 73 -7.64 -1.08 -18.69
N THR A 74 -7.29 0.19 -18.86
CA THR A 74 -7.55 0.95 -20.09
C THR A 74 -6.87 0.33 -21.32
N HIS A 75 -5.61 -0.07 -21.21
CA HIS A 75 -4.89 -0.72 -22.32
C HIS A 75 -5.42 -2.12 -22.65
N LEU A 76 -6.02 -2.82 -21.68
CA LEU A 76 -6.65 -4.12 -21.93
C LEU A 76 -8.01 -3.96 -22.61
N GLU A 77 -8.80 -2.95 -22.22
CA GLU A 77 -10.06 -2.59 -22.88
C GLU A 77 -9.83 -2.23 -24.36
N GLU A 78 -8.77 -1.48 -24.67
CA GLU A 78 -8.40 -1.13 -26.05
C GLU A 78 -7.98 -2.36 -26.89
N ILE A 79 -7.16 -3.26 -26.35
CA ILE A 79 -6.76 -4.50 -27.05
C ILE A 79 -7.98 -5.39 -27.36
N ILE A 80 -8.95 -5.46 -26.44
CA ILE A 80 -10.16 -6.28 -26.61
C ILE A 80 -11.07 -5.69 -27.70
N LEU A 81 -11.17 -4.35 -27.77
CA LEU A 81 -12.00 -3.68 -28.77
C LEU A 81 -11.46 -3.87 -30.20
N ASP A 82 -10.14 -3.88 -30.36
CA ASP A 82 -9.49 -4.10 -31.66
C ASP A 82 -9.72 -5.55 -32.14
N TYR A 83 -9.56 -6.54 -31.25
CA TYR A 83 -9.78 -7.95 -31.60
C TYR A 83 -11.24 -8.28 -31.95
N GLY A 84 -12.21 -7.58 -31.34
CA GLY A 84 -13.63 -7.76 -31.63
C GLY A 84 -14.06 -7.19 -32.99
N ASN A 85 -13.35 -6.19 -33.52
CA ASN A 85 -13.68 -5.55 -34.79
C ASN A 85 -13.08 -6.26 -36.01
N GLU A 86 -11.94 -6.96 -35.87
CA GLU A 86 -11.29 -7.61 -37.01
C GLU A 86 -12.01 -8.87 -37.52
N ILE A 87 -12.96 -9.46 -36.77
CA ILE A 87 -13.65 -10.69 -37.20
C ILE A 87 -15.16 -10.63 -36.97
N PRO A 88 -15.95 -10.09 -37.91
CA PRO A 88 -17.40 -10.14 -37.84
C PRO A 88 -17.87 -11.60 -38.02
N GLY A 89 -18.28 -12.24 -36.94
CA GLY A 89 -18.87 -13.58 -36.95
C GLY A 89 -18.23 -14.61 -36.02
N THR A 90 -17.23 -14.25 -35.22
CA THR A 90 -16.67 -15.20 -34.24
C THR A 90 -17.53 -15.31 -32.99
N SER A 91 -17.90 -16.54 -32.65
CA SER A 91 -18.61 -16.85 -31.41
C SER A 91 -17.73 -16.48 -30.21
N LYS A 92 -18.34 -15.91 -29.17
CA LYS A 92 -17.72 -15.53 -27.89
C LYS A 92 -16.80 -16.62 -27.32
N ARG A 93 -17.16 -17.89 -27.54
CA ARG A 93 -16.39 -19.07 -27.12
C ARG A 93 -15.08 -19.27 -27.90
N ALA A 94 -15.07 -18.93 -29.19
CA ALA A 94 -13.89 -19.08 -30.04
C ALA A 94 -12.79 -18.08 -29.66
N VAL A 95 -13.18 -16.84 -29.34
CA VAL A 95 -12.26 -15.79 -28.86
C VAL A 95 -11.68 -16.18 -27.49
N ALA A 96 -12.55 -16.65 -26.57
CA ALA A 96 -12.10 -17.18 -25.28
C ALA A 96 -11.09 -18.33 -25.46
N CYS A 97 -11.40 -19.35 -26.29
CA CYS A 97 -10.51 -20.49 -26.55
C CYS A 97 -9.20 -20.14 -27.28
N GLN A 98 -9.14 -19.06 -28.07
CA GLN A 98 -7.85 -18.61 -28.64
C GLN A 98 -7.00 -17.90 -27.58
N SER A 99 -7.63 -17.14 -26.68
CA SER A 99 -6.92 -16.38 -25.64
C SER A 99 -6.37 -17.23 -24.49
N THR A 100 -6.92 -18.43 -24.25
CA THR A 100 -6.46 -19.36 -23.19
C THR A 100 -5.03 -19.86 -23.39
N ASN A 101 -4.54 -19.92 -24.63
CA ASN A 101 -3.18 -20.37 -24.91
C ASN A 101 -2.11 -19.28 -24.71
N ARG A 102 -2.51 -18.02 -24.41
CA ARG A 102 -1.60 -16.88 -24.40
C ARG A 102 -1.63 -16.06 -23.11
N LEU A 103 -2.61 -16.28 -22.24
CA LEU A 103 -2.84 -15.48 -21.03
C LEU A 103 -2.84 -16.36 -19.79
N ASP A 104 -2.22 -15.88 -18.70
CA ASP A 104 -2.23 -16.56 -17.40
C ASP A 104 -3.66 -16.70 -16.84
N SER A 105 -3.89 -17.74 -16.03
CA SER A 105 -5.21 -18.09 -15.47
C SER A 105 -5.94 -16.88 -14.84
N PHE A 106 -5.20 -16.03 -14.12
CA PHE A 106 -5.75 -14.82 -13.48
C PHE A 106 -6.25 -13.76 -14.49
N THR A 107 -5.55 -13.61 -15.62
CA THR A 107 -5.98 -12.69 -16.69
C THR A 107 -7.18 -13.24 -17.47
N PHE A 108 -7.29 -14.56 -17.59
CA PHE A 108 -8.44 -15.20 -18.21
C PHE A 108 -9.72 -15.03 -17.38
N GLU A 109 -9.65 -15.24 -16.06
CA GLU A 109 -10.80 -15.04 -15.17
C GLU A 109 -11.29 -13.58 -15.18
N LEU A 110 -10.36 -12.63 -15.11
CA LEU A 110 -10.70 -11.21 -15.16
C LEU A 110 -11.35 -10.82 -16.51
N LEU A 111 -10.89 -11.43 -17.61
CA LEU A 111 -11.41 -11.19 -18.95
C LEU A 111 -12.82 -11.76 -19.10
N MET A 112 -13.07 -12.98 -18.60
CA MET A 112 -14.42 -13.58 -18.61
C MET A 112 -15.41 -12.79 -17.74
N ASP A 113 -14.98 -12.31 -16.57
CA ASP A 113 -15.82 -11.51 -15.65
C ASP A 113 -16.16 -10.14 -16.25
N ALA A 114 -15.21 -9.48 -16.94
CA ALA A 114 -15.46 -8.24 -17.66
C ALA A 114 -16.41 -8.43 -18.86
N PHE A 115 -16.24 -9.52 -19.63
CA PHE A 115 -17.13 -9.85 -20.75
C PHE A 115 -18.56 -10.20 -20.34
N LEU A 116 -18.75 -10.78 -19.15
CA LEU A 116 -20.08 -11.06 -18.59
C LEU A 116 -20.80 -9.83 -18.05
N LYS A 117 -20.07 -8.75 -17.72
CA LYS A 117 -20.63 -7.50 -17.17
C LYS A 117 -21.04 -6.46 -18.21
N LEU A 118 -20.68 -6.68 -19.47
CA LEU A 118 -21.01 -5.80 -20.61
C LEU A 118 -22.35 -6.16 -21.30
N PHE A 119 -23.10 -7.12 -20.76
CA PHE A 119 -24.48 -7.48 -21.13
C PHE A 119 -25.25 -7.92 -19.88
#